data_AF-A0A3C1PES6-F1
#
_entry.id   AF-A0A3C1PES6-F1
#
_cell.length_a   1.000
_cell.length_b   1.000
_cell.length_c   1.000
_cell.angle_alpha   90.00
_cell.angle_beta   90.00
_cell.angle_gamma   90.00
#
_symmetry.space_group_name_H-M   'P 1'
#
loop_
_entity.id
_entity.type
_entity.pdbx_description
1 polymer ?
#
loop_
_entity_poly.entity_id
_entity_poly.type
_entity_poly.pdbx_seq_one_letter_code
_entity_poly.pdbx_strand_id
1 'polypeptide(L)'
;MSLDYELRIETDFNPDKIYDILSNQFDLKPGEDQRLFNSGIIIGVYPEKPATQELMLENYGFKPTIDIWFSLKHQDQENLGKQTLLKVSILLLSLISGDAVLLFNSEKTVLQRISGVLIFNQKPATWQKSELSQVKLNYYVKPLKSPLLGDSSPKIAIQPSVYYHLQAMAILQGKSLKQLTNDLLKESLIN
;
A
#
# COMPACT_ATOMS: atom_id res chain seq x y z
N MET A 1 -12.30 -16.69 -0.96
CA MET A 1 -11.16 -15.97 -0.32
C MET A 1 -11.56 -14.52 -0.25
N SER A 2 -11.76 -13.91 0.93
CA SER A 2 -12.08 -12.47 1.06
C SER A 2 -11.12 -11.61 0.23
N LEU A 3 -11.63 -10.54 -0.39
CA LEU A 3 -10.77 -9.56 -1.06
C LEU A 3 -10.50 -8.46 -0.05
N ASP A 4 -9.31 -8.49 0.53
CA ASP A 4 -8.94 -7.61 1.63
C ASP A 4 -8.05 -6.47 1.12
N TYR A 5 -8.32 -5.28 1.60
CA TYR A 5 -7.55 -4.08 1.28
C TYR A 5 -7.20 -3.34 2.58
N GLU A 6 -6.05 -2.68 2.59
CA GLU A 6 -5.55 -1.95 3.74
C GLU A 6 -5.11 -0.55 3.31
N LEU A 7 -5.84 0.48 3.75
CA LEU A 7 -5.42 1.87 3.58
C LEU A 7 -4.64 2.28 4.81
N ARG A 8 -3.33 2.42 4.65
CA ARG A 8 -2.42 2.87 5.69
C ARG A 8 -2.13 4.35 5.49
N ILE A 9 -2.35 5.18 6.50
CA ILE A 9 -2.25 6.64 6.40
C ILE A 9 -1.44 7.19 7.57
N GLU A 10 -0.53 8.12 7.29
CA GLU A 10 0.08 9.01 8.28
C GLU A 10 -0.87 10.18 8.60
N THR A 11 -1.28 10.27 9.86
CA THR A 11 -2.23 11.28 10.32
C THR A 11 -2.14 11.50 11.83
N ASP A 12 -2.53 12.69 12.28
CA ASP A 12 -2.76 12.99 13.70
C ASP A 12 -4.16 12.57 14.18
N PHE A 13 -5.01 12.07 13.28
CA PHE A 13 -6.33 11.58 13.65
C PHE A 13 -6.20 10.24 14.38
N ASN A 14 -6.94 10.10 15.48
CA ASN A 14 -7.08 8.81 16.15
C ASN A 14 -8.14 7.93 15.44
N PRO A 15 -8.18 6.62 15.73
CA PRO A 15 -9.15 5.70 15.11
C PRO A 15 -10.61 6.14 15.29
N ASP A 16 -10.97 6.62 16.49
CA ASP A 16 -12.33 7.06 16.80
C ASP A 16 -12.78 8.22 15.90
N LYS A 17 -11.89 9.18 15.63
CA LYS A 17 -12.19 10.30 14.73
C LYS A 17 -12.43 9.83 13.30
N ILE A 18 -11.64 8.87 12.83
CA ILE A 18 -11.84 8.28 11.50
C ILE A 18 -13.16 7.51 11.45
N TYR A 19 -13.44 6.70 12.48
CA TYR A 19 -14.71 5.99 12.63
C TYR A 19 -15.91 6.94 12.54
N ASP A 20 -15.89 8.04 13.30
CA ASP A 20 -16.94 9.06 13.29
C ASP A 20 -17.11 9.73 11.92
N ILE A 21 -16.01 10.00 11.21
CA ILE A 21 -16.10 10.55 9.86
C ILE A 21 -16.82 9.56 8.93
N LEU A 22 -16.44 8.29 8.99
CA LEU A 22 -16.99 7.27 8.10
C LEU A 22 -18.47 6.96 8.42
N SER A 23 -18.84 6.88 9.69
CA SER A 23 -20.22 6.62 10.12
C SER A 23 -21.18 7.76 9.76
N ASN A 24 -20.69 9.01 9.74
CA ASN A 24 -21.51 10.18 9.42
C ASN A 24 -21.61 10.48 7.91
N GLN A 25 -20.62 10.08 7.11
CA GLN A 25 -20.55 10.42 5.69
C GLN A 25 -21.07 9.32 4.76
N PHE A 26 -21.20 8.10 5.26
CA PHE A 26 -21.64 6.94 4.49
C PHE A 26 -22.78 6.22 5.18
N ASP A 27 -23.63 5.56 4.40
CA ASP A 27 -24.65 4.63 4.92
C ASP A 27 -23.97 3.33 5.38
N LEU A 28 -23.28 3.42 6.51
CA LEU A 28 -22.56 2.34 7.17
C LEU A 28 -23.19 2.09 8.54
N LYS A 29 -23.46 0.83 8.85
CA LYS A 29 -23.97 0.42 10.15
C LYS A 29 -22.81 0.10 11.09
N PRO A 30 -22.91 0.49 12.37
CA PRO A 30 -21.93 0.09 13.37
C PRO A 30 -21.97 -1.43 13.59
N GLY A 31 -20.80 -2.03 13.72
CA GLY A 31 -20.60 -3.42 14.16
C GLY A 31 -19.70 -3.49 15.39
N GLU A 32 -19.31 -4.70 15.76
CA GLU A 32 -18.38 -4.96 16.85
C GLU A 32 -16.95 -4.48 16.51
N ASP A 33 -16.12 -4.24 17.52
CA ASP A 33 -14.68 -3.96 17.40
C ASP A 33 -14.29 -2.84 16.42
N GLN A 34 -14.96 -1.68 16.55
CA GLN A 34 -14.76 -0.50 15.67
C GLN A 34 -14.95 -0.80 14.18
N ARG A 35 -15.86 -1.73 13.86
CA ARG A 35 -16.23 -2.03 12.48
C ARG A 35 -17.45 -1.25 12.03
N LEU A 36 -17.45 -0.94 10.75
CA LEU A 36 -18.53 -0.34 10.00
C LEU A 36 -18.84 -1.24 8.81
N PHE A 37 -20.11 -1.43 8.47
CA PHE A 37 -20.45 -2.30 7.34
C PHE A 37 -21.70 -1.86 6.59
N ASN A 38 -21.75 -2.23 5.32
CA ASN A 38 -22.98 -2.25 4.52
C ASN A 38 -23.12 -3.61 3.83
N SER A 39 -24.00 -3.71 2.83
CA SER A 39 -24.23 -4.95 2.08
C SER A 39 -23.03 -5.39 1.22
N GLY A 40 -22.10 -4.49 0.88
CA GLY A 40 -20.96 -4.78 -0.01
C GLY A 40 -19.59 -4.83 0.67
N ILE A 41 -19.41 -4.18 1.83
CA ILE A 41 -18.10 -4.05 2.49
C ILE A 41 -18.19 -4.10 4.01
N ILE A 42 -17.12 -4.57 4.64
CA ILE A 42 -16.79 -4.38 6.06
C ILE A 42 -15.55 -3.49 6.12
N ILE A 43 -15.56 -2.52 7.02
CA ILE A 43 -14.48 -1.56 7.23
C ILE A 43 -14.10 -1.62 8.72
N GLY A 44 -12.84 -1.86 9.03
CA GLY A 44 -12.28 -1.73 10.38
C GLY A 44 -11.31 -0.56 10.42
N VAL A 45 -11.28 0.14 11.55
CA VAL A 45 -10.37 1.27 11.77
C VAL A 45 -9.53 0.99 12.99
N TYR A 46 -8.22 0.93 12.84
CA TYR A 46 -7.31 0.52 13.90
C TYR A 46 -6.07 1.42 13.96
N PRO A 47 -5.44 1.58 15.14
CA PRO A 47 -4.09 2.12 15.19
C PRO A 47 -3.14 1.17 14.47
N GLU A 48 -2.18 1.73 13.73
CA GLU A 48 -1.20 0.91 13.02
C GLU A 48 -0.24 0.22 14.01
N LYS A 49 0.14 -1.02 13.69
CA LYS A 49 1.04 -1.82 14.53
C LYS A 49 2.50 -1.35 14.37
N PRO A 50 3.30 -1.24 15.45
CA PRO A 50 4.69 -0.77 15.36
C PRO A 50 5.56 -1.52 14.35
N ALA A 51 5.41 -2.85 14.27
CA ALA A 51 6.16 -3.66 13.29
C ALA A 51 5.79 -3.30 11.84
N THR A 52 4.52 -3.00 11.57
CA THR A 52 4.06 -2.55 10.26
C THR A 52 4.56 -1.14 9.96
N GLN A 53 4.63 -0.24 10.96
CA GLN A 53 5.16 1.11 10.77
C GLN A 53 6.60 1.10 10.28
N GLU A 54 7.46 0.27 10.88
CA GLU A 54 8.85 0.14 10.42
C GLU A 54 8.92 -0.47 9.02
N LEU A 55 8.15 -1.52 8.75
CA LEU A 55 8.07 -2.12 7.40
C LEU A 55 7.64 -1.07 6.35
N MET A 56 6.67 -0.24 6.68
CA MET A 56 6.17 0.82 5.81
C MET A 56 7.19 1.94 5.62
N LEU A 57 7.93 2.31 6.66
CA LEU A 57 9.03 3.26 6.56
C LEU A 57 10.12 2.75 5.60
N GLU A 58 10.54 1.50 5.76
CA GLU A 58 11.58 0.90 4.92
C GLU A 58 11.18 0.81 3.44
N ASN A 59 9.92 0.53 3.16
CA ASN A 59 9.44 0.21 1.81
C ASN A 59 8.80 1.39 1.07
N TYR A 60 8.17 2.33 1.79
CA TYR A 60 7.45 3.47 1.23
C TYR A 60 7.95 4.82 1.73
N GLY A 61 8.80 4.86 2.77
CA GLY A 61 9.42 6.09 3.26
C GLY A 61 8.61 6.90 4.26
N PHE A 62 7.51 6.34 4.80
CA PHE A 62 6.66 7.02 5.79
C PHE A 62 6.14 6.05 6.88
N LYS A 63 5.76 6.57 8.04
CA LYS A 63 5.19 5.79 9.16
C LYS A 63 3.68 6.02 9.29
N PRO A 64 2.83 5.10 8.81
CA PRO A 64 1.39 5.23 9.01
C PRO A 64 1.03 5.15 10.49
N THR A 65 0.03 5.92 10.91
CA THR A 65 -0.50 5.91 12.29
C THR A 65 -1.83 5.18 12.38
N ILE A 66 -2.56 5.09 11.27
CA ILE A 66 -3.85 4.41 11.16
C ILE A 66 -3.82 3.37 10.04
N ASP A 67 -4.43 2.21 10.33
CA ASP A 67 -4.80 1.19 9.37
C ASP A 67 -6.34 1.18 9.21
N ILE A 68 -6.81 1.40 7.98
CA ILE A 68 -8.21 1.20 7.61
C ILE A 68 -8.28 -0.09 6.78
N TRP A 69 -8.76 -1.15 7.42
CA TRP A 69 -8.94 -2.45 6.80
C TRP A 69 -10.31 -2.54 6.13
N PHE A 70 -10.34 -3.09 4.93
CA PHE A 70 -11.55 -3.30 4.14
C PHE A 70 -11.65 -4.75 3.73
N SER A 71 -12.83 -5.35 3.87
CA SER A 71 -13.12 -6.67 3.33
C SER A 71 -14.35 -6.62 2.42
N LEU A 72 -14.14 -6.89 1.13
CA LEU A 72 -15.24 -6.95 0.18
C LEU A 72 -16.01 -8.27 0.32
N LYS A 73 -17.34 -8.17 0.31
CA LYS A 73 -18.23 -9.34 0.32
C LYS A 73 -18.31 -9.95 -1.09
N HIS A 74 -18.19 -11.27 -1.18
CA HIS A 74 -18.00 -12.07 -2.41
C HIS A 74 -19.24 -12.25 -3.31
N GLN A 75 -20.36 -11.58 -3.03
CA GLN A 75 -21.64 -11.79 -3.73
C GLN A 75 -21.95 -10.65 -4.71
N ASP A 76 -23.19 -10.57 -5.21
CA ASP A 76 -23.75 -9.58 -6.17
C ASP A 76 -23.50 -8.10 -5.82
N GLN A 77 -22.87 -7.82 -4.67
CA GLN A 77 -22.58 -6.50 -4.12
C GLN A 77 -21.09 -6.12 -4.25
N GLU A 78 -20.26 -6.88 -4.96
CA GLU A 78 -18.84 -6.57 -5.17
C GLU A 78 -18.64 -5.13 -5.72
N ASN A 79 -19.46 -4.74 -6.70
CA ASN A 79 -19.43 -3.40 -7.27
C ASN A 79 -19.72 -2.31 -6.23
N LEU A 80 -20.70 -2.54 -5.34
CA LEU A 80 -21.02 -1.60 -4.26
C LEU A 80 -19.87 -1.52 -3.25
N GLY A 81 -19.29 -2.66 -2.88
CA GLY A 81 -18.15 -2.72 -1.98
C GLY A 81 -16.95 -1.96 -2.54
N LYS A 82 -16.60 -2.22 -3.80
CA LYS A 82 -15.51 -1.54 -4.52
C LYS A 82 -15.74 -0.03 -4.66
N GLN A 83 -16.96 0.40 -4.95
CA GLN A 83 -17.31 1.82 -4.97
C GLN A 83 -17.18 2.45 -3.57
N THR A 84 -17.60 1.75 -2.52
CA THR A 84 -17.47 2.21 -1.14
C THR A 84 -15.99 2.34 -0.76
N LEU A 85 -15.16 1.34 -1.07
CA LEU A 85 -13.71 1.36 -0.89
C LEU A 85 -13.07 2.60 -1.53
N LEU A 86 -13.40 2.89 -2.80
CA LEU A 86 -12.85 4.05 -3.51
C LEU A 86 -13.31 5.36 -2.84
N LYS A 87 -14.61 5.51 -2.58
CA LYS A 87 -15.17 6.73 -2.00
C LYS A 87 -14.62 7.01 -0.61
N VAL A 88 -14.52 5.98 0.24
CA VAL A 88 -13.92 6.09 1.59
C VAL A 88 -12.46 6.49 1.48
N SER A 89 -11.67 5.79 0.66
CA SER A 89 -10.25 6.11 0.48
C SER A 89 -10.05 7.56 0.04
N ILE A 90 -10.84 8.03 -0.94
CA ILE A 90 -10.69 9.38 -1.48
C ILE A 90 -11.20 10.45 -0.54
N LEU A 91 -12.27 10.19 0.23
CA LEU A 91 -12.71 11.09 1.29
C LEU A 91 -11.58 11.29 2.31
N LEU A 92 -11.01 10.20 2.82
CA LEU A 92 -9.94 10.28 3.82
C LEU A 92 -8.71 11.01 3.28
N LEU A 93 -8.30 10.74 2.05
CA LEU A 93 -7.22 11.46 1.38
C LEU A 93 -7.55 12.95 1.13
N SER A 94 -8.82 13.33 1.04
CA SER A 94 -9.20 14.75 0.94
C SER A 94 -9.16 15.50 2.26
N LEU A 95 -9.27 14.79 3.39
CA LEU A 95 -9.31 15.36 4.74
C LEU A 95 -7.95 15.34 5.43
N ILE A 96 -7.13 14.35 5.10
CA ILE A 96 -5.81 14.11 5.70
C ILE A 96 -4.77 14.48 4.66
N SER A 97 -3.69 15.17 5.05
CA SER A 97 -2.60 15.56 4.14
C SER A 97 -1.42 14.60 4.10
N GLY A 98 -1.27 13.74 5.11
CA GLY A 98 -0.10 12.85 5.26
C GLY A 98 0.00 11.75 4.21
N ASP A 99 1.13 11.06 4.20
CA ASP A 99 1.39 10.02 3.21
C ASP A 99 0.50 8.79 3.42
N ALA A 100 0.19 8.10 2.33
CA ALA A 100 -0.76 6.99 2.35
C ALA A 100 -0.49 5.95 1.28
N VAL A 101 -0.84 4.70 1.57
CA VAL A 101 -0.89 3.61 0.59
C VAL A 101 -2.17 2.81 0.76
N LEU A 102 -2.79 2.41 -0.34
CA LEU A 102 -3.80 1.35 -0.34
C LEU A 102 -3.15 0.08 -0.85
N LEU A 103 -3.18 -0.97 -0.04
CA LEU A 103 -2.69 -2.29 -0.38
C LEU A 103 -3.88 -3.20 -0.71
N PHE A 104 -3.63 -4.19 -1.55
CA PHE A 104 -4.50 -5.33 -1.77
C PHE A 104 -3.79 -6.58 -1.26
N ASN A 105 -4.47 -7.31 -0.38
CA ASN A 105 -3.96 -8.46 0.36
C ASN A 105 -2.59 -8.17 0.97
N SER A 106 -2.43 -7.02 1.64
CA SER A 106 -1.21 -6.58 2.32
C SER A 106 0.07 -6.44 1.47
N GLU A 107 0.00 -6.66 0.16
CA GLU A 107 1.19 -6.78 -0.68
C GLU A 107 1.16 -5.86 -1.90
N LYS A 108 0.05 -5.83 -2.63
CA LYS A 108 -0.04 -5.13 -3.93
C LYS A 108 -0.47 -3.69 -3.75
N THR A 109 0.34 -2.75 -4.21
CA THR A 109 -0.02 -1.32 -4.21
C THR A 109 -1.17 -1.07 -5.18
N VAL A 110 -2.29 -0.56 -4.68
CA VAL A 110 -3.46 -0.17 -5.49
C VAL A 110 -3.43 1.33 -5.79
N LEU A 111 -3.08 2.14 -4.79
CA LEU A 111 -2.75 3.55 -4.95
C LEU A 111 -1.74 3.94 -3.88
N GLN A 112 -1.07 5.07 -4.09
CA GLN A 112 -0.27 5.72 -3.07
C GLN A 112 -0.41 7.24 -3.18
N ARG A 113 -0.30 7.94 -2.06
CA ARG A 113 0.00 9.36 -2.00
C ARG A 113 1.27 9.55 -1.22
N ILE A 114 2.33 10.02 -1.88
CA ILE A 114 3.63 10.28 -1.26
C ILE A 114 4.01 11.72 -1.58
N SER A 115 4.37 12.49 -0.55
CA SER A 115 4.69 13.91 -0.66
C SER A 115 3.61 14.71 -1.41
N GLY A 116 2.34 14.40 -1.11
CA GLY A 116 1.16 15.05 -1.71
C GLY A 116 0.80 14.59 -3.14
N VAL A 117 1.58 13.70 -3.76
CA VAL A 117 1.32 13.22 -5.13
C VAL A 117 0.51 11.91 -5.09
N LEU A 118 -0.77 11.97 -5.46
CA LEU A 118 -1.65 10.80 -5.55
C LEU A 118 -1.46 10.09 -6.90
N ILE A 119 -1.17 8.79 -6.84
CA ILE A 119 -1.02 7.91 -8.00
C ILE A 119 -1.88 6.67 -7.80
N PHE A 120 -2.74 6.38 -8.77
CA PHE A 120 -3.43 5.10 -8.87
C PHE A 120 -2.57 4.14 -9.69
N ASN A 121 -2.44 2.90 -9.21
CA ASN A 121 -1.67 1.89 -9.93
C ASN A 121 -2.36 1.49 -11.23
N GLN A 122 -1.62 1.56 -12.33
CA GLN A 122 -2.07 1.10 -13.63
C GLN A 122 -2.10 -0.43 -13.76
N LYS A 123 -1.27 -1.17 -12.99
CA LYS A 123 -1.10 -2.62 -13.13
C LYS A 123 -0.99 -3.33 -11.77
N PRO A 124 -1.92 -4.25 -11.43
CA PRO A 124 -3.09 -4.65 -12.20
C PRO A 124 -4.10 -3.50 -12.33
N ALA A 125 -4.97 -3.56 -13.35
CA ALA A 125 -6.01 -2.56 -13.53
C ALA A 125 -7.09 -2.75 -12.46
N THR A 126 -6.93 -2.11 -11.30
CA THR A 126 -7.91 -2.18 -10.22
C THR A 126 -9.13 -1.32 -10.50
N TRP A 127 -8.94 -0.13 -11.07
CA TRP A 127 -10.02 0.85 -11.29
C TRP A 127 -10.29 1.08 -12.78
N GLN A 128 -11.57 1.15 -13.14
CA GLN A 128 -12.03 1.57 -14.45
C GLN A 128 -11.99 3.10 -14.55
N LYS A 129 -11.87 3.61 -15.79
CA LYS A 129 -11.88 5.07 -16.05
C LYS A 129 -13.15 5.76 -15.55
N SER A 130 -14.30 5.09 -15.65
CA SER A 130 -15.60 5.55 -15.14
C SER A 130 -15.59 5.71 -13.62
N GLU A 131 -14.97 4.78 -12.88
CA GLU A 131 -14.83 4.86 -11.42
C GLU A 131 -13.93 6.04 -11.03
N LEU A 132 -12.78 6.19 -11.70
CA LEU A 132 -11.83 7.28 -11.42
C LEU A 132 -12.35 8.67 -11.78
N SER A 133 -13.31 8.78 -12.70
CA SER A 133 -13.91 10.07 -13.06
C SER A 133 -14.62 10.79 -11.90
N GLN A 134 -14.91 10.07 -10.81
CA GLN A 134 -15.55 10.61 -9.60
C GLN A 134 -14.53 11.19 -8.61
N VAL A 135 -13.22 10.99 -8.84
CA VAL A 135 -12.15 11.45 -7.96
C VAL A 135 -11.89 12.93 -8.20
N LYS A 136 -12.13 13.74 -7.17
CA LYS A 136 -11.93 15.20 -7.23
C LYS A 136 -10.50 15.65 -6.91
N LEU A 137 -9.69 14.78 -6.32
CA LEU A 137 -8.28 15.07 -6.04
C LEU A 137 -7.47 15.04 -7.32
N ASN A 138 -6.42 15.87 -7.42
CA ASN A 138 -5.46 15.74 -8.52
C ASN A 138 -4.74 14.39 -8.39
N TYR A 139 -4.75 13.59 -9.46
CA TYR A 139 -4.12 12.27 -9.46
C TYR A 139 -3.44 11.96 -10.80
N TYR A 140 -2.54 10.98 -10.76
CA TYR A 140 -1.96 10.35 -11.92
C TYR A 140 -2.35 8.87 -11.98
N VAL A 141 -2.30 8.28 -13.18
CA VAL A 141 -2.36 6.83 -13.37
C VAL A 141 -1.04 6.39 -13.97
N LYS A 142 -0.25 5.64 -13.21
CA LYS A 142 1.07 5.13 -13.63
C LYS A 142 1.31 3.75 -13.01
N PRO A 143 2.19 2.91 -13.59
CA PRO A 143 2.59 1.68 -12.94
C PRO A 143 3.25 1.98 -11.59
N LEU A 144 2.77 1.36 -10.52
CA LEU A 144 3.39 1.42 -9.19
C LEU A 144 4.10 0.10 -8.90
N LYS A 145 5.21 0.20 -8.18
CA LYS A 145 5.86 -0.98 -7.59
C LYS A 145 5.03 -1.44 -6.39
N SER A 146 5.18 -2.70 -6.05
CA SER A 146 4.65 -3.30 -4.81
C SER A 146 5.83 -3.82 -3.99
N PRO A 147 6.54 -2.96 -3.25
CA PRO A 147 7.76 -3.34 -2.51
C PRO A 147 7.56 -4.54 -1.58
N LEU A 148 6.33 -4.71 -1.06
CA LEU A 148 5.96 -5.78 -0.14
C LEU A 148 5.76 -7.15 -0.81
N LEU A 149 5.57 -7.22 -2.13
CA LEU A 149 5.55 -8.49 -2.87
C LEU A 149 6.95 -9.15 -2.95
N GLY A 150 7.98 -8.47 -2.43
CA GLY A 150 9.36 -8.81 -2.70
C GLY A 150 9.75 -8.43 -4.12
N ASP A 151 11.04 -8.15 -4.31
CA ASP A 151 11.58 -8.08 -5.66
C ASP A 151 11.45 -9.49 -6.28
N SER A 152 10.72 -9.62 -7.39
CA SER A 152 10.64 -10.87 -8.16
C SER A 152 12.00 -11.26 -8.78
N SER A 153 13.01 -10.42 -8.58
CA SER A 153 14.40 -10.77 -8.77
C SER A 153 14.71 -12.05 -7.97
N PRO A 154 15.29 -13.10 -8.59
CA PRO A 154 15.62 -14.32 -7.88
C PRO A 154 16.48 -13.98 -6.66
N LYS A 155 15.98 -14.29 -5.46
CA LYS A 155 16.76 -14.22 -4.24
C LYS A 155 17.79 -15.34 -4.32
N ILE A 156 19.02 -15.00 -4.68
CA ILE A 156 20.12 -15.96 -4.66
C ILE A 156 20.49 -16.15 -3.19
N ALA A 157 20.16 -17.31 -2.64
CA ALA A 157 20.69 -17.72 -1.35
C ALA A 157 22.21 -17.92 -1.51
N ILE A 158 23.00 -17.01 -0.95
CA ILE A 158 24.45 -17.12 -0.91
C ILE A 158 24.90 -17.48 0.49
N GLN A 159 26.00 -18.24 0.60
CA GLN A 159 26.59 -18.51 1.90
C GLN A 159 27.05 -17.20 2.56
N PRO A 160 26.95 -17.08 3.90
CA PRO A 160 27.38 -15.87 4.61
C PRO A 160 28.82 -15.44 4.31
N SER A 161 29.73 -16.40 4.11
CA SER A 161 31.12 -16.15 3.70
C SER A 161 31.21 -15.41 2.37
N VAL A 162 30.39 -15.80 1.39
CA VAL A 162 30.31 -15.15 0.06
C VAL A 162 29.71 -13.76 0.19
N TYR A 163 28.68 -13.59 1.04
CA TYR A 163 28.08 -12.28 1.29
C TYR A 163 29.10 -11.28 1.87
N TYR A 164 29.84 -11.68 2.92
CA TYR A 164 30.86 -10.82 3.52
C TYR A 164 31.99 -10.48 2.56
N HIS A 165 32.38 -11.43 1.71
CA HIS A 165 33.38 -11.18 0.68
C HIS A 165 32.90 -10.14 -0.34
N LEU A 166 31.68 -10.29 -0.87
CA LEU A 166 31.09 -9.32 -1.80
C LEU A 166 30.92 -7.94 -1.16
N GLN A 167 30.57 -7.89 0.13
CA GLN A 167 30.47 -6.64 0.87
C GLN A 167 31.82 -5.93 1.00
N ALA A 168 32.89 -6.67 1.35
CA ALA A 168 34.25 -6.13 1.40
C ALA A 168 34.72 -5.60 0.04
N MET A 169 34.44 -6.33 -1.05
CA MET A 169 34.75 -5.89 -2.41
C MET A 169 34.00 -4.61 -2.79
N ALA A 170 32.73 -4.50 -2.42
CA ALA A 170 31.91 -3.32 -2.73
C ALA A 170 32.49 -2.07 -2.06
N ILE A 171 32.89 -2.20 -0.78
CA ILE A 171 33.55 -1.14 -0.02
C ILE A 171 34.87 -0.72 -0.68
N LEU A 172 35.73 -1.68 -1.03
CA LEU A 172 37.02 -1.40 -1.67
C LEU A 172 36.88 -0.68 -3.02
N GLN A 173 35.78 -0.93 -3.74
CA GLN A 173 35.50 -0.30 -5.03
C GLN A 173 34.66 0.99 -4.91
N GLY A 174 34.31 1.42 -3.70
CA GLY A 174 33.45 2.59 -3.49
C GLY A 174 32.04 2.42 -4.09
N LYS A 175 31.55 1.18 -4.20
CA LYS A 175 30.27 0.83 -4.81
C LYS A 175 29.30 0.31 -3.75
N SER A 176 28.01 0.47 -4.01
CA SER A 176 26.99 -0.31 -3.29
C SER A 176 27.07 -1.78 -3.70
N LEU A 177 26.64 -2.68 -2.81
CA LEU A 177 26.58 -4.12 -3.08
C LEU A 177 25.77 -4.42 -4.35
N LYS A 178 24.68 -3.68 -4.58
CA LYS A 178 23.84 -3.77 -5.78
C LYS A 178 24.56 -3.35 -7.06
N GLN A 179 25.40 -2.31 -7.00
CA GLN A 179 26.19 -1.89 -8.16
C GLN A 179 27.25 -2.93 -8.49
N LEU A 180 27.97 -3.44 -7.48
CA LEU A 180 28.98 -4.48 -7.66
C LEU A 180 28.38 -5.75 -8.28
N THR A 181 27.25 -6.24 -7.76
CA THR A 181 26.61 -7.47 -8.30
C THR A 181 26.11 -7.28 -9.73
N ASN A 182 25.59 -6.11 -10.07
CA ASN A 182 25.17 -5.81 -11.45
C ASN A 182 26.35 -5.74 -12.42
N ASP A 183 27.51 -5.22 -12.00
CA ASP A 183 28.72 -5.17 -12.82
C ASP A 183 29.26 -6.59 -13.09
N LEU A 184 29.34 -7.43 -12.06
CA LEU A 184 29.76 -8.83 -12.18
C LEU A 184 28.84 -9.65 -13.09
N LEU A 185 27.52 -9.46 -12.98
CA LEU A 185 26.55 -10.14 -13.84
C LEU A 185 26.71 -9.72 -15.31
N LYS A 186 27.00 -8.44 -15.58
CA LYS A 186 27.26 -7.96 -16.94
C LYS A 186 28.53 -8.54 -17.53
N GLU A 187 29.61 -8.63 -16.74
CA GLU A 187 30.86 -9.25 -17.18
C GLU A 187 30.68 -10.76 -17.49
N SER A 188 29.84 -11.47 -16.73
CA SER A 188 29.55 -12.89 -16.97
C SER A 188 28.65 -13.19 -18.17
N LEU A 189 27.92 -12.19 -18.69
CA LEU A 189 27.05 -12.33 -19.87
C LEU A 189 27.76 -11.99 -21.19
N ILE A 190 29.00 -11.48 -21.12
CA ILE A 190 29.81 -11.06 -22.27
C ILE A 190 30.89 -12.12 -22.60
N ASN A 191 31.03 -13.16 -21.78
CA ASN A 191 31.87 -14.34 -22.01
C ASN A 191 31.01 -15.60 -22.22
#